data_AF-A0A7S1LZN7-F1
#
_entry.id   AF-A0A7S1LZN7-F1
#
_cell.length_a   1.000
_cell.length_b   1.000
_cell.length_c   1.000
_cell.angle_alpha   90.00
_cell.angle_beta   90.00
_cell.angle_gamma   90.00
#
_symmetry.space_group_name_H-M   'P 1'
#
loop_
_entity.id
_entity.type
_entity.pdbx_description
1 polymer ?
#
loop_
_entity_poly.entity_id
_entity_poly.type
_entity_poly.pdbx_seq_one_letter_code
_entity_poly.pdbx_strand_id
1 'polypeptide(L)'
;VGGGLQTAKLYGAHGAVREHVRLPAVVRWTAPEVILADVSESSPVDARKAVDVFALGVVLAELVSGGAPFPDEPEDDAVAARVLEGQRFSTQPRKAGDAFGAGTEAAHVVEEMTRLAQACWVPEPSVRPS
;
A
#
# COMPACT_ATOMS: atom_id res chain seq x y z
N VAL A 1 28.12 -16.29 -11.14
CA VAL A 1 27.18 -17.29 -10.57
C VAL A 1 27.23 -17.13 -9.07
N GLY A 2 26.18 -16.56 -8.48
CA GLY A 2 26.13 -16.23 -7.05
C GLY A 2 24.72 -15.89 -6.63
N GLY A 3 23.77 -16.75 -6.99
CA GLY A 3 22.40 -16.68 -6.49
C GLY A 3 22.34 -17.40 -5.15
N GLY A 4 22.01 -16.66 -4.10
CA GLY A 4 21.94 -17.21 -2.75
C GLY A 4 21.16 -16.29 -1.82
N LEU A 5 19.85 -16.16 -2.06
CA LEU A 5 18.92 -15.92 -0.95
C LEU A 5 18.08 -17.18 -0.79
N GLN A 6 18.46 -17.98 0.20
CA GLN A 6 17.67 -19.07 0.70
C GLN A 6 17.61 -18.90 2.21
N THR A 7 16.44 -18.49 2.72
CA THR A 7 15.81 -19.07 3.91
C THR A 7 14.42 -18.47 4.10
N ALA A 8 13.39 -19.19 3.66
CA ALA A 8 12.15 -19.24 4.38
C ALA A 8 12.34 -20.22 5.55
N LYS A 9 12.23 -19.76 6.79
CA LYS A 9 12.04 -20.62 7.96
C LYS A 9 10.92 -20.07 8.82
N LEU A 10 9.74 -20.65 8.64
CA LEU A 10 8.65 -20.64 9.61
C LEU A 10 9.09 -21.46 10.83
N TYR A 11 9.15 -20.85 12.01
CA TYR A 11 9.06 -21.58 13.29
C TYR A 11 8.27 -20.75 14.31
N GLY A 12 7.10 -21.29 14.67
CA GLY A 12 6.41 -20.94 15.90
C GLY A 12 6.86 -21.83 17.06
N ALA A 13 6.59 -21.32 18.27
CA ALA A 13 6.79 -21.87 19.61
C ALA A 13 8.19 -21.68 20.24
N HIS A 14 8.18 -20.83 21.29
CA HIS A 14 9.20 -20.59 22.32
C HIS A 14 10.49 -19.84 21.97
N GLY A 15 10.45 -18.52 22.23
CA GLY A 15 11.61 -17.71 22.62
C GLY A 15 12.22 -16.84 21.53
N ALA A 16 11.89 -15.54 21.57
CA ALA A 16 12.57 -14.36 21.01
C ALA A 16 13.68 -14.62 19.97
N VAL A 17 13.58 -14.18 18.71
CA VAL A 17 13.37 -12.81 18.24
C VAL A 17 12.34 -12.81 17.09
N ARG A 18 11.27 -12.02 17.19
CA ARG A 18 10.39 -11.76 16.04
C ARG A 18 10.92 -10.56 15.28
N GLU A 19 11.92 -10.81 14.44
CA GLU A 19 12.15 -9.93 13.30
C GLU A 19 10.86 -9.99 12.47
N HIS A 20 10.13 -8.89 12.39
CA HIS A 20 8.92 -8.84 11.58
C HIS A 20 9.36 -9.08 10.14
N VAL A 21 9.14 -10.30 9.64
CA VAL A 21 9.41 -10.63 8.25
C VAL A 21 8.58 -9.68 7.40
N ARG A 22 9.20 -8.63 6.88
CA ARG A 22 8.64 -7.88 5.76
C ARG A 22 8.63 -8.84 4.60
N LEU A 23 7.44 -9.33 4.26
CA LEU A 23 7.25 -10.00 2.99
C LEU A 23 7.51 -8.94 1.92
N PRO A 24 8.56 -9.10 1.08
CA PRO A 24 9.00 -8.05 0.16
C PRO A 24 7.83 -7.55 -0.72
N ALA A 25 6.99 -8.48 -1.19
CA ALA A 25 5.82 -8.17 -2.01
C ALA A 25 4.74 -7.30 -1.35
N VAL A 26 4.67 -7.22 -0.01
CA VAL A 26 3.63 -6.44 0.70
C VAL A 26 3.99 -4.96 0.81
N VAL A 27 5.26 -4.59 0.56
CA VAL A 27 5.76 -3.21 0.74
C VAL A 27 4.94 -2.19 -0.04
N ARG A 28 4.43 -2.58 -1.21
CA ARG A 28 3.59 -1.78 -2.12
C ARG A 28 2.26 -1.31 -1.51
N TRP A 29 1.74 -2.05 -0.54
CA TRP A 29 0.53 -1.72 0.21
C TRP A 29 0.84 -1.28 1.65
N THR A 30 2.12 -1.19 2.02
CA THR A 30 2.55 -0.93 3.39
C THR A 30 2.62 0.56 3.65
N ALA A 31 2.00 1.01 4.75
CA ALA A 31 2.05 2.39 5.21
C ALA A 31 3.48 2.80 5.61
N PRO A 32 3.89 4.08 5.42
CA PRO A 32 5.25 4.53 5.71
C PRO A 32 5.66 4.31 7.17
N GLU A 33 4.76 4.48 8.13
CA GLU A 33 5.02 4.25 9.54
C GLU A 33 5.25 2.77 9.89
N VAL A 34 4.77 1.83 9.07
CA VAL A 34 5.12 0.41 9.18
C VAL A 34 6.48 0.15 8.52
N ILE A 35 6.79 0.85 7.42
CA ILE A 35 8.10 0.82 6.77
C ILE A 35 9.20 1.42 7.67
N LEU A 36 8.87 2.34 8.56
CA LEU A 36 9.79 2.87 9.57
C LEU A 36 9.80 2.06 10.87
N ALA A 37 8.90 1.08 11.00
CA ALA A 37 8.68 0.29 12.22
C ALA A 37 8.23 1.12 13.44
N ASP A 38 7.57 2.26 13.19
CA ASP A 38 6.99 3.14 14.22
C ASP A 38 5.65 2.61 14.77
N VAL A 39 4.96 1.75 14.00
CA VAL A 39 3.72 1.08 14.41
C VAL A 39 3.94 -0.42 14.55
N SER A 40 3.42 -0.98 15.65
CA SER A 40 3.50 -2.40 16.00
C SER A 40 2.16 -2.92 16.52
N GLU A 41 2.08 -4.23 16.78
CA GLU A 41 0.89 -4.85 17.38
C GLU A 41 0.50 -4.23 18.75
N SER A 42 1.50 -3.72 19.49
CA SER A 42 1.30 -3.03 20.77
C SER A 42 0.95 -1.55 20.66
N SER A 43 1.01 -0.97 19.46
CA SER A 43 0.63 0.43 19.25
C SER A 43 -0.87 0.66 19.49
N PRO A 44 -1.29 1.90 19.81
CA PRO A 44 -2.70 2.24 19.97
C PRO A 44 -3.56 1.77 18.79
N VAL A 45 -4.81 1.40 19.06
CA VAL A 45 -5.74 0.90 18.04
C VAL A 45 -5.91 1.89 16.89
N ASP A 46 -5.97 3.19 17.17
CA ASP A 46 -6.14 4.20 16.13
C ASP A 46 -4.91 4.33 15.23
N ALA A 47 -3.70 4.16 15.78
CA ALA A 47 -2.48 4.08 14.97
C ALA A 47 -2.49 2.86 14.05
N ARG A 48 -2.96 1.71 14.56
CA ARG A 48 -3.11 0.48 13.76
C ARG A 48 -4.19 0.60 12.69
N LYS A 49 -5.32 1.24 12.99
CA LYS A 49 -6.37 1.53 12.00
C LYS A 49 -5.85 2.42 10.88
N ALA A 50 -5.03 3.43 11.20
CA ALA A 50 -4.47 4.32 10.18
C ALA A 50 -3.60 3.55 9.17
N VAL A 51 -2.89 2.50 9.59
CA VAL A 51 -2.16 1.59 8.68
C VAL A 51 -3.11 0.90 7.71
N ASP A 52 -4.22 0.34 8.21
CA ASP A 52 -5.22 -0.32 7.36
C ASP A 52 -5.89 0.67 6.40
N VAL A 53 -6.13 1.92 6.84
CA VAL A 53 -6.67 2.98 5.97
C VAL A 53 -5.71 3.30 4.83
N PHE A 54 -4.40 3.37 5.09
CA PHE A 54 -3.42 3.55 4.02
C PHE A 54 -3.47 2.40 3.00
N ALA A 55 -3.45 1.16 3.49
CA ALA A 55 -3.53 -0.03 2.65
C ALA A 55 -4.82 -0.05 1.80
N LEU A 56 -5.95 0.37 2.38
CA LEU A 56 -7.21 0.55 1.65
C LEU A 56 -7.08 1.57 0.52
N GLY A 57 -6.38 2.69 0.74
CA GLY A 57 -6.13 3.68 -0.30
C GLY A 57 -5.36 3.12 -1.50
N VAL A 58 -4.33 2.30 -1.23
CA VAL A 58 -3.59 1.58 -2.26
C VAL A 58 -4.49 0.59 -3.01
N VAL A 59 -5.31 -0.19 -2.32
CA VAL A 59 -6.26 -1.13 -2.95
C VAL A 59 -7.27 -0.41 -3.84
N LEU A 60 -7.83 0.71 -3.39
CA LEU A 60 -8.76 1.51 -4.20
C LEU A 60 -8.11 2.03 -5.47
N ALA A 61 -6.86 2.52 -5.38
CA ALA A 61 -6.11 2.98 -6.55
C ALA A 61 -5.76 1.83 -7.52
N GLU A 62 -5.46 0.64 -7.00
CA GLU A 62 -5.26 -0.57 -7.81
C GLU A 62 -6.54 -0.97 -8.55
N LEU A 63 -7.70 -0.92 -7.89
CA LEU A 63 -8.99 -1.20 -8.51
C LEU A 63 -9.34 -0.19 -9.61
N VAL A 64 -9.13 1.10 -9.36
CA VAL A 64 -9.40 2.18 -10.32
C VAL A 64 -8.46 2.09 -11.54
N SER A 65 -7.16 1.90 -11.30
CA SER A 65 -6.16 1.84 -12.37
C SER A 65 -6.17 0.50 -13.12
N GLY A 66 -6.71 -0.55 -12.50
CA GLY A 66 -6.61 -1.93 -12.95
C GLY A 66 -5.17 -2.43 -12.90
N GLY A 67 -4.36 -1.95 -11.95
CA GLY A 67 -2.94 -2.24 -11.90
C GLY A 67 -2.27 -2.27 -10.56
N ALA A 68 -1.28 -3.16 -10.46
CA ALA A 68 -0.44 -3.30 -9.29
C ALA A 68 0.23 -1.96 -8.94
N PRO A 69 0.36 -1.61 -7.66
CA PRO A 69 1.08 -0.42 -7.22
C PRO A 69 2.54 -0.44 -7.68
N PHE A 70 3.03 0.70 -8.16
CA PHE A 70 4.41 0.88 -8.66
C PHE A 70 4.83 -0.18 -9.70
N PRO A 71 4.05 -0.39 -10.78
CA PRO A 71 4.28 -1.51 -11.70
C PRO A 71 5.59 -1.38 -12.50
N ASP A 72 6.18 -0.18 -12.51
CA ASP A 72 7.46 0.17 -13.13
C ASP A 72 8.67 -0.13 -12.23
N GLU A 73 8.46 -0.38 -10.93
CA GLU A 73 9.55 -0.64 -10.00
C GLU A 73 9.64 -2.13 -9.65
N PRO A 74 10.72 -2.83 -10.00
CA PRO A 74 10.88 -4.26 -9.70
C PRO A 74 11.40 -4.52 -8.28
N GLU A 75 12.09 -3.55 -7.67
CA GLU A 75 12.77 -3.71 -6.38
C GLU A 75 11.94 -3.13 -5.24
N ASP A 76 11.72 -3.95 -4.20
CA ASP A 76 10.87 -3.56 -3.08
C ASP A 76 11.50 -2.45 -2.21
N ASP A 77 12.83 -2.36 -2.15
CA ASP A 77 13.54 -1.26 -1.48
C ASP A 77 13.33 0.08 -2.20
N ALA A 78 13.29 0.07 -3.54
CA ALA A 78 13.00 1.25 -4.34
C ALA A 78 11.53 1.70 -4.14
N VAL A 79 10.60 0.76 -4.07
CA VAL A 79 9.20 1.05 -3.71
C VAL A 79 9.11 1.66 -2.31
N ALA A 80 9.80 1.08 -1.33
CA ALA A 80 9.82 1.59 0.04
C ALA A 80 10.31 3.04 0.09
N ALA A 81 11.41 3.36 -0.60
CA ALA A 81 11.93 4.72 -0.68
C ALA A 81 10.91 5.69 -1.28
N ARG A 82 10.27 5.32 -2.40
CA ARG A 82 9.22 6.15 -3.03
C ARG A 82 8.03 6.39 -2.10
N VAL A 83 7.57 5.36 -1.37
CA VAL A 83 6.48 5.49 -0.39
C VAL A 83 6.87 6.44 0.75
N LEU A 84 8.09 6.31 1.28
CA LEU A 84 8.62 7.17 2.34
C LEU A 84 8.78 8.63 1.88
N GLU A 85 9.11 8.86 0.62
CA GLU A 85 9.14 10.19 0.00
C GLU A 85 7.74 10.77 -0.28
N GLY A 86 6.69 10.00 -0.02
CA GLY A 86 5.30 10.38 -0.28
C GLY A 86 4.93 10.35 -1.76
N GLN A 87 5.71 9.67 -2.60
CA GLN A 87 5.35 9.43 -3.99
C GLN A 87 4.10 8.53 -4.05
N ARG A 88 3.27 8.79 -5.06
CA ARG A 88 2.02 8.09 -5.30
C ARG A 88 2.08 7.41 -6.66
N PHE A 89 1.46 6.25 -6.80
CA PHE A 89 1.29 5.62 -8.11
C PHE A 89 0.04 6.13 -8.81
N SER A 90 -0.11 5.81 -10.09
CA SER A 90 -1.22 6.33 -10.90
C SER A 90 -2.58 5.85 -10.38
N THR A 91 -3.48 6.80 -10.09
CA THR A 91 -4.93 6.54 -9.91
C THR A 91 -5.70 6.68 -11.23
N GLN A 92 -5.02 6.75 -12.37
CA GLN A 92 -5.69 6.87 -13.66
C GLN A 92 -6.04 5.47 -14.20
N PRO A 93 -7.28 5.26 -14.70
CA PRO A 93 -7.65 4.03 -15.37
C PRO A 93 -6.72 3.74 -16.56
N ARG A 94 -6.07 2.57 -16.61
CA ARG A 94 -5.18 2.21 -17.73
C ARG A 94 -5.90 2.07 -19.07
N LYS A 95 -7.21 1.85 -19.05
CA LYS A 95 -8.07 1.90 -20.24
C LYS A 95 -8.95 3.13 -20.16
N ALA A 96 -8.39 4.29 -20.51
CA ALA A 96 -9.13 5.55 -20.60
C ALA A 96 -10.18 5.57 -21.75
N GLY A 97 -10.18 4.57 -22.63
CA GLY A 97 -11.00 4.56 -23.85
C GLY A 97 -12.46 4.17 -23.69
N ASP A 98 -12.82 3.22 -22.82
CA ASP A 98 -14.13 2.54 -22.92
C ASP A 98 -14.81 2.14 -21.59
N ALA A 99 -14.23 2.43 -20.41
CA ALA A 99 -14.67 1.73 -19.19
C ALA A 99 -16.04 2.18 -18.68
N PHE A 100 -16.34 3.48 -18.67
CA PHE A 100 -17.63 4.01 -18.25
C PHE A 100 -17.88 5.30 -19.02
N GLY A 101 -18.97 5.38 -19.79
CA GLY A 101 -19.30 6.60 -20.54
C GLY A 101 -19.27 7.81 -19.61
N ALA A 102 -18.72 8.94 -20.08
CA ALA A 102 -18.73 10.18 -19.32
C ALA A 102 -20.17 10.53 -18.88
N GLY A 103 -20.36 10.89 -17.61
CA GLY A 103 -21.69 11.19 -17.05
C GLY A 103 -22.52 9.97 -16.64
N THR A 104 -21.95 8.77 -16.62
CA THR A 104 -22.60 7.58 -16.04
C THR A 104 -22.38 7.50 -14.52
N GLU A 105 -23.31 6.84 -13.83
CA GLU A 105 -23.16 6.50 -12.40
C GLU A 105 -21.82 5.84 -12.07
N ALA A 106 -21.34 4.98 -12.96
CA ALA A 106 -20.08 4.29 -12.75
C ALA A 106 -18.86 5.21 -12.91
N ALA A 107 -18.91 6.21 -13.78
CA ALA A 107 -17.87 7.24 -13.85
C ALA A 107 -17.81 8.06 -12.55
N HIS A 108 -18.96 8.40 -11.96
CA HIS A 108 -19.04 9.06 -10.67
C HIS A 108 -18.48 8.20 -9.53
N VAL A 109 -18.82 6.89 -9.50
CA VAL A 109 -18.25 5.96 -8.51
C VAL A 109 -16.73 5.89 -8.63
N VAL A 110 -16.18 5.83 -9.85
CA VAL A 110 -14.73 5.82 -10.07
C VAL A 110 -14.07 7.12 -9.58
N GLU A 111 -14.72 8.27 -9.79
CA GLU A 111 -14.24 9.55 -9.27
C GLU A 111 -14.21 9.56 -7.73
N GLU A 112 -15.28 9.11 -7.09
CA GLU A 112 -15.35 9.03 -5.63
C GLU A 112 -14.36 8.02 -5.04
N MET A 113 -14.19 6.86 -5.68
CA MET A 113 -13.15 5.89 -5.31
C MET A 113 -11.75 6.47 -5.45
N THR A 114 -11.50 7.24 -6.51
CA THR A 114 -10.23 7.94 -6.74
C THR A 114 -9.97 8.96 -5.64
N ARG A 115 -10.98 9.77 -5.31
CA ARG A 115 -10.89 10.78 -4.23
C ARG A 115 -10.63 10.11 -2.88
N LEU A 116 -11.36 9.04 -2.57
CA LEU A 116 -11.18 8.29 -1.34
C LEU A 116 -9.79 7.65 -1.26
N ALA A 117 -9.32 7.02 -2.33
CA ALA A 117 -7.96 6.49 -2.42
C ALA A 117 -6.92 7.54 -2.07
N GLN A 118 -7.07 8.74 -2.66
CA GLN A 118 -6.15 9.86 -2.48
C GLN A 118 -6.11 10.43 -1.05
N ALA A 119 -7.24 10.35 -0.33
CA ALA A 119 -7.35 10.74 1.07
C ALA A 119 -6.80 9.66 2.02
N CYS A 120 -6.96 8.39 1.67
CA CYS A 120 -6.54 7.25 2.49
C CYS A 120 -5.01 7.05 2.52
N TRP A 121 -4.32 7.21 1.39
CA TRP A 121 -2.90 6.88 1.26
C TRP A 121 -1.93 8.06 1.50
N VAL A 122 -2.33 9.03 2.33
CA VAL A 122 -1.47 10.17 2.68
C VAL A 122 -0.36 9.71 3.64
N PRO A 123 0.90 10.20 3.51
CA PRO A 123 1.98 9.74 4.38
C PRO A 123 1.71 9.94 5.88
N GLU A 124 1.19 11.11 6.24
CA GLU A 124 0.82 11.44 7.62
C GLU A 124 -0.42 10.62 8.06
N PRO A 125 -0.32 9.76 9.10
CA PRO A 125 -1.45 8.94 9.55
C PRO A 125 -2.62 9.75 10.11
N SER A 126 -2.33 10.86 10.78
CA SER A 126 -3.33 11.66 11.50
C SER A 126 -4.30 12.43 10.59
N VAL A 127 -3.97 12.57 9.30
CA VAL A 127 -4.83 13.27 8.33
C VAL A 127 -5.69 12.32 7.48
N ARG A 128 -5.51 11.00 7.65
CA ARG A 128 -6.30 9.98 6.95
C ARG A 128 -7.73 9.91 7.52
N PRO A 129 -8.73 9.50 6.73
CA PRO A 129 -10.11 9.32 7.22
C PRO A 129 -10.23 8.14 8.22
N SER A 130 -11.33 8.11 8.99
CA SER A 130 -11.60 7.10 10.06
C SER A 130 -12.87 6.29 9.82
#